data_AF-A0A352IY69-F1
#
_entry.id   AF-A0A352IY69-F1
#
_cell.length_a   1.000
_cell.length_b   1.000
_cell.length_c   1.000
_cell.angle_alpha   90.00
_cell.angle_beta   90.00
_cell.angle_gamma   90.00
#
_symmetry.space_group_name_H-M   'P 1'
#
loop_
_entity.id
_entity.type
_entity.pdbx_description
1 polymer ?
#
loop_
_entity_poly.entity_id
_entity_poly.type
_entity_poly.pdbx_seq_one_letter_code
_entity_poly.pdbx_strand_id
1 'polypeptide(L)'
;PDLVMMLLFYYGGQVAVNMLSDYIWETYEIDFFFQFDPFISGVVTIGLIFGAYMTETFRGAFLAVETGQIEAARAYGFTRFHTFRRIMLPQMLRHALPGLGNNWQVLLKTTALVS
;
A
#
# COMPACT_ATOMS: atom_id res chain seq x y z
N PRO A 1 5.21 -16.53 -7.45
CA PRO A 1 4.07 -15.79 -6.83
C PRO A 1 3.97 -14.35 -7.34
N ASP A 2 5.04 -13.56 -7.26
CA ASP A 2 5.12 -12.19 -7.79
C ASP A 2 4.82 -12.08 -9.28
N LEU A 3 5.44 -12.93 -10.10
CA LEU A 3 5.28 -12.91 -11.56
C LEU A 3 3.83 -13.17 -11.99
N VAL A 4 3.10 -13.98 -11.24
CA VAL A 4 1.67 -14.24 -11.47
C VAL A 4 0.82 -13.03 -11.06
N MET A 5 1.14 -12.36 -9.95
CA MET A 5 0.44 -11.13 -9.54
C MET A 5 0.69 -9.98 -10.53
N MET A 6 1.92 -9.82 -11.03
CA MET A 6 2.25 -8.84 -12.06
C MET A 6 1.46 -9.09 -13.34
N LEU A 7 1.38 -10.36 -13.77
CA LEU A 7 0.58 -10.77 -14.93
C LEU A 7 -0.92 -10.50 -14.69
N LEU A 8 -1.44 -10.86 -13.52
CA LEU A 8 -2.86 -10.73 -13.18
C LEU A 8 -3.29 -9.27 -13.06
N PHE A 9 -2.43 -8.39 -12.56
CA PHE A 9 -2.72 -6.96 -12.54
C PHE A 9 -2.56 -6.30 -13.91
N TYR A 10 -1.55 -6.68 -14.69
CA TYR A 10 -1.38 -6.15 -16.04
C TYR A 10 -2.56 -6.55 -16.93
N TYR A 11 -2.84 -7.84 -17.04
CA TYR A 11 -3.93 -8.35 -17.88
C TYR A 11 -5.32 -8.16 -17.24
N GLY A 12 -5.47 -8.40 -15.95
CA GLY A 12 -6.75 -8.22 -15.24
C GLY A 12 -7.12 -6.77 -15.01
N GLY A 13 -6.14 -5.89 -14.76
CA GLY A 13 -6.36 -4.44 -14.72
C GLY A 13 -6.76 -3.90 -16.08
N GLN A 14 -6.11 -4.36 -17.15
CA GLN A 14 -6.50 -4.00 -18.52
C GLN A 14 -7.91 -4.51 -18.88
N VAL A 15 -8.29 -5.71 -18.44
CA VAL A 15 -9.67 -6.21 -18.58
C VAL A 15 -10.67 -5.36 -17.81
N ALA A 16 -10.36 -4.94 -16.58
CA ALA A 16 -11.25 -4.09 -15.78
C ALA A 16 -11.40 -2.68 -16.38
N VAL A 17 -10.33 -2.10 -16.91
CA VAL A 17 -10.38 -0.83 -17.63
C VAL A 17 -11.18 -0.95 -18.91
N ASN A 18 -11.02 -2.03 -19.68
CA ASN A 18 -11.84 -2.27 -20.86
C ASN A 18 -13.32 -2.42 -20.49
N MET A 19 -13.65 -3.16 -19.42
CA MET A 19 -15.04 -3.28 -18.93
C MET A 19 -15.64 -1.94 -18.50
N LEU A 20 -14.84 -1.09 -17.83
CA LEU A 20 -15.28 0.27 -17.46
C LEU A 20 -15.42 1.18 -18.68
N SER A 21 -14.51 1.06 -19.65
CA SER A 21 -14.57 1.79 -20.92
C SER A 21 -15.82 1.42 -21.71
N ASP A 22 -16.11 0.13 -21.83
CA ASP A 22 -17.29 -0.40 -22.50
C ASP A 22 -18.59 0.04 -21.80
N TYR A 23 -18.60 0.04 -20.46
CA TYR A 23 -19.74 0.51 -19.67
C TYR A 23 -20.00 2.02 -19.82
N ILE A 24 -18.93 2.83 -19.87
CA ILE A 24 -19.03 4.29 -20.08
C ILE A 24 -19.46 4.60 -21.51
N TRP A 25 -18.96 3.84 -22.49
CA TRP A 25 -19.37 3.93 -23.89
C TRP A 25 -20.87 3.64 -24.06
N GLU A 26 -21.37 2.57 -23.43
CA GLU A 26 -22.79 2.20 -23.48
C GLU A 26 -23.70 3.22 -22.78
N THR A 27 -23.21 3.89 -21.73
CA THR A 27 -24.01 4.84 -20.95
C THR A 27 -23.98 6.28 -21.48
N TYR A 28 -22.85 6.72 -22.04
CA TYR A 28 -22.62 8.12 -22.40
C TYR A 28 -22.23 8.34 -23.87
N GLU A 29 -22.02 7.29 -24.68
CA GLU A 29 -21.49 7.36 -26.05
C GLU A 29 -20.16 8.14 -26.18
N ILE A 30 -19.38 8.19 -25.09
CA ILE A 30 -18.07 8.84 -25.05
C ILE A 30 -16.99 7.77 -25.13
N ASP A 31 -16.19 7.78 -26.21
CA ASP A 31 -15.07 6.85 -26.37
C ASP A 31 -13.90 7.33 -25.52
N PHE A 32 -13.63 6.62 -24.43
CA PHE A 32 -12.43 6.83 -23.63
C PHE A 32 -11.40 5.75 -23.95
N PHE A 33 -10.68 5.93 -25.05
CA PHE A 33 -9.56 5.06 -25.40
C PHE A 33 -8.32 5.41 -24.53
N PHE A 34 -8.25 4.88 -23.31
CA PHE A 34 -7.09 5.02 -22.43
C PHE A 34 -6.09 3.87 -22.69
N GLN A 35 -5.12 4.09 -23.58
CA GLN A 35 -3.96 3.20 -23.64
C GLN A 35 -3.04 3.52 -22.46
N PHE A 36 -3.08 2.68 -21.42
CA PHE A 36 -2.11 2.77 -20.35
C PHE A 36 -0.73 2.41 -20.89
N ASP A 37 0.19 3.36 -20.83
CA ASP A 37 1.60 3.08 -21.03
C ASP A 37 2.01 1.92 -20.11
N PRO A 38 2.62 0.83 -20.64
CA PRO A 38 2.94 -0.37 -19.85
C PRO A 38 3.79 -0.07 -18.61
N PHE A 39 4.63 0.96 -18.66
CA PHE A 39 5.43 1.39 -17.52
C PHE A 39 4.55 2.04 -16.44
N ILE A 40 3.62 2.92 -16.79
CA ILE A 40 2.67 3.51 -15.83
C ILE A 40 1.78 2.44 -15.18
N SER A 41 1.27 1.49 -15.97
CA SER A 41 0.45 0.37 -15.47
C SER A 41 1.22 -0.52 -14.49
N GLY A 42 2.48 -0.83 -14.82
CA GLY A 42 3.37 -1.59 -13.95
C GLY A 42 3.68 -0.85 -12.63
N VAL A 43 3.96 0.46 -12.70
CA VAL A 43 4.23 1.28 -11.51
C VAL A 43 3.03 1.35 -10.58
N VAL A 44 1.82 1.56 -11.12
CA VAL A 44 0.59 1.62 -10.31
C VAL A 44 0.29 0.27 -9.67
N THR A 45 0.44 -0.82 -10.43
CA THR A 45 0.28 -2.19 -9.94
C THR A 45 1.21 -2.50 -8.76
N ILE A 46 2.51 -2.29 -8.97
CA ILE A 46 3.53 -2.54 -7.94
C ILE A 46 3.30 -1.63 -6.74
N GLY A 47 2.97 -0.35 -6.99
CA GLY A 47 2.65 0.63 -5.96
C GLY A 47 1.44 0.23 -5.10
N LEU A 48 0.39 -0.32 -5.68
CA LEU A 48 -0.78 -0.80 -4.94
C LEU A 48 -0.47 -2.05 -4.12
N ILE A 49 0.24 -3.02 -4.70
CA ILE A 49 0.60 -4.26 -4.02
C ILE A 49 1.54 -3.96 -2.84
N PHE A 50 2.63 -3.23 -3.08
CA PHE A 50 3.56 -2.83 -2.02
C PHE A 50 2.95 -1.86 -1.04
N GLY A 51 2.05 -0.99 -1.50
CA GLY A 51 1.25 -0.12 -0.65
C GLY A 51 0.43 -0.93 0.34
N ALA A 52 -0.31 -1.95 -0.11
CA ALA A 52 -1.10 -2.83 0.75
C ALA A 52 -0.22 -3.59 1.77
N TYR A 53 0.92 -4.13 1.33
CA TYR A 53 1.88 -4.79 2.25
C TYR A 53 2.46 -3.83 3.28
N MET A 54 2.80 -2.60 2.88
CA MET A 54 3.24 -1.56 3.82
C MET A 54 2.12 -1.20 4.79
N THR A 55 0.87 -1.03 4.33
CA THR A 55 -0.27 -0.76 5.19
C THR A 55 -0.45 -1.84 6.25
N GLU A 56 -0.37 -3.12 5.89
CA GLU A 56 -0.49 -4.21 6.86
C GLU A 56 0.69 -4.23 7.86
N THR A 57 1.90 -3.92 7.38
CA THR A 57 3.09 -3.77 8.24
C THR A 57 2.90 -2.62 9.24
N PHE A 58 2.41 -1.47 8.78
CA PHE A 58 2.10 -0.32 9.63
C PHE A 58 0.95 -0.62 10.59
N ARG A 59 -0.07 -1.37 10.17
CA ARG A 59 -1.18 -1.81 11.01
C ARG A 59 -0.69 -2.73 12.12
N GLY A 60 0.17 -3.69 11.81
CA GLY A 60 0.82 -4.57 12.78
C GLY A 60 1.68 -3.79 13.77
N ALA A 61 2.46 -2.83 13.28
CA ALA A 61 3.28 -1.95 14.13
C ALA A 61 2.44 -1.04 15.03
N PHE A 62 1.29 -0.57 14.56
CA PHE A 62 0.36 0.23 15.35
C PHE A 62 -0.24 -0.59 16.50
N LEU A 63 -0.64 -1.84 16.22
CA LEU A 63 -1.16 -2.76 17.23
C LEU A 63 -0.11 -3.22 18.24
N ALA A 64 1.18 -3.15 17.89
CA ALA A 64 2.28 -3.50 18.78
C ALA A 64 2.56 -2.45 19.88
N VAL A 65 2.04 -1.22 19.73
CA VAL A 65 2.21 -0.17 20.74
C VAL A 65 1.30 -0.46 21.94
N GLU A 66 1.87 -0.49 23.15
CA GLU A 66 1.11 -0.69 24.38
C GLU A 66 0.04 0.38 24.58
N THR A 67 -1.20 -0.06 24.84
CA THR A 67 -2.33 0.83 25.12
C THR A 67 -2.15 1.63 26.42
N GLY A 68 -1.38 1.11 27.38
CA GLY A 68 -1.07 1.79 28.65
C GLY A 68 -0.35 3.14 28.45
N GLN A 69 0.48 3.28 27.43
CA GLN A 69 1.14 4.55 27.08
C GLN A 69 0.12 5.62 26.63
N ILE A 70 -0.93 5.19 25.93
CA ILE A 70 -2.01 6.05 25.43
C ILE A 70 -2.89 6.50 26.60
N GLU A 71 -3.21 5.57 27.51
CA GLU A 71 -4.00 5.83 28.71
C GLU A 71 -3.26 6.76 29.67
N ALA A 72 -1.96 6.54 29.90
CA ALA A 72 -1.13 7.43 30.69
C ALA A 72 -1.07 8.84 30.08
N ALA A 73 -0.87 8.96 28.76
CA ALA A 73 -0.88 10.26 28.08
C ALA A 73 -2.21 11.01 28.26
N ARG A 74 -3.34 10.29 28.18
CA ARG A 74 -4.66 10.89 28.44
C ARG A 74 -4.83 11.31 29.89
N ALA A 75 -4.34 10.52 30.86
CA ALA A 75 -4.36 10.88 32.27
C ALA A 75 -3.53 12.14 32.57
N TYR A 76 -2.43 12.35 31.84
CA TYR A 76 -1.61 13.56 31.89
C TYR A 76 -2.19 14.75 31.10
N GLY A 77 -3.38 14.63 30.51
CA GLY A 77 -4.04 15.72 29.79
C GLY A 77 -3.56 15.94 28.36
N PHE A 78 -2.83 15.01 27.75
CA PHE A 78 -2.45 15.13 26.34
C PHE A 78 -3.67 15.01 25.42
N THR A 79 -3.73 15.86 24.39
CA THR A 79 -4.72 15.71 23.32
C THR A 79 -4.35 14.55 22.40
N ARG A 80 -5.35 13.95 21.74
CA ARG A 80 -5.15 12.78 20.84
C ARG A 80 -4.04 13.00 19.81
N PHE A 81 -3.94 14.21 19.26
CA PHE A 81 -2.89 14.55 18.28
C PHE A 81 -1.48 14.57 18.91
N HIS A 82 -1.34 15.09 20.14
CA HIS A 82 -0.05 15.08 20.84
C HIS A 82 0.37 13.66 21.22
N THR A 83 -0.56 12.86 21.76
CA THR A 83 -0.32 11.45 22.05
C THR A 83 0.10 10.69 20.79
N PHE A 84 -0.59 10.90 19.67
CA PHE A 84 -0.23 10.28 18.41
C PHE A 84 1.20 10.69 17.96
N ARG A 85 1.47 12.00 17.82
CA ARG A 85 2.72 12.49 17.23
C ARG A 85 3.95 12.26 18.11
N ARG A 86 3.82 12.43 19.43
CA ARG A 86 4.96 12.37 20.36
C ARG A 86 5.19 11.00 20.99
N ILE A 87 4.15 10.17 21.12
CA ILE A 87 4.22 8.91 21.86
C ILE A 87 4.05 7.72 20.91
N MET A 88 2.93 7.67 20.20
CA MET A 88 2.57 6.52 19.37
C MET A 88 3.40 6.42 18.09
N LEU A 89 3.53 7.51 17.33
CA LEU A 89 4.25 7.55 16.06
C LEU A 89 5.71 7.06 16.17
N PRO A 90 6.56 7.57 17.09
CA PRO A 90 7.94 7.10 17.20
C PRO A 90 8.05 5.64 17.66
N GLN A 91 7.14 5.17 18.53
CA GLN A 91 7.13 3.78 19.00
C GLN A 91 6.69 2.82 17.89
N MET A 92 5.58 3.14 17.22
CA MET A 92 5.10 2.43 16.04
C MET A 92 6.20 2.34 14.97
N LEU A 93 6.91 3.44 14.69
CA LEU A 93 7.96 3.44 13.67
C LEU A 93 9.09 2.47 14.04
N ARG A 94 9.47 2.37 15.33
CA ARG A 94 10.46 1.41 15.80
C ARG A 94 10.05 -0.04 15.59
N HIS A 95 8.75 -0.35 15.72
CA HIS A 95 8.20 -1.67 15.41
C HIS A 95 8.06 -1.93 13.91
N ALA A 96 7.76 -0.90 13.12
CA ALA A 96 7.61 -1.00 11.66
C ALA A 96 8.95 -1.18 10.94
N LEU A 97 10.03 -0.55 11.41
CA LEU A 97 11.37 -0.58 10.80
C LEU A 97 11.89 -1.98 10.45
N PRO A 98 11.88 -2.98 11.35
CA PRO A 98 12.34 -4.34 11.01
C PRO A 98 11.45 -5.01 9.95
N GLY A 99 10.12 -4.79 9.99
CA GLY A 99 9.20 -5.32 8.98
C GLY A 99 9.39 -4.70 7.60
N LEU A 100 9.59 -3.37 7.55
CA LEU A 100 9.93 -2.63 6.33
C LEU A 100 11.27 -3.09 5.73
N GLY A 101 12.29 -3.28 6.57
CA GLY A 101 13.59 -3.78 6.14
C GLY A 101 13.53 -5.18 5.51
N ASN A 102 12.72 -6.07 6.07
CA ASN A 102 12.52 -7.41 5.52
C ASN A 102 11.83 -7.35 4.13
N ASN A 103 10.74 -6.59 4.02
CA ASN A 103 10.02 -6.45 2.74
C ASN A 103 10.88 -5.78 1.67
N TRP A 104 11.71 -4.80 2.03
CA TRP A 104 12.68 -4.16 1.13
C TRP A 104 13.73 -5.15 0.60
N GLN A 105 14.28 -6.03 1.44
CA GLN A 105 15.25 -7.02 1.01
C GLN A 105 14.64 -8.07 0.09
N VAL A 106 13.38 -8.47 0.32
CA VAL A 106 12.65 -9.37 -0.57
C VAL A 106 12.42 -8.69 -1.92
N LEU A 107 12.00 -7.42 -1.92
CA LEU A 107 11.87 -6.59 -3.12
C LEU A 107 13.14 -6.53 -3.96
N LEU A 108 14.29 -6.27 -3.32
CA LEU A 108 15.57 -6.19 -4.02
C LEU A 108 15.97 -7.54 -4.64
N LYS A 109 15.63 -8.65 -3.98
CA LYS A 109 15.89 -9.98 -4.51
C LYS A 109 14.98 -10.29 -5.71
N THR A 110 13.71 -9.89 -5.66
CA THR A 110 12.77 -10.13 -6.76
C THR A 110 13.05 -9.24 -7.97
N THR A 111 13.48 -7.99 -7.78
CA THR A 111 13.90 -7.13 -8.91
C THR A 111 15.18 -7.63 -9.56
N ALA A 112 16.17 -8.10 -8.78
CA ALA A 112 17.41 -8.68 -9.31
C ALA A 112 17.20 -10.01 -10.07
N LEU A 113 16.11 -10.73 -9.81
CA LEU A 113 15.73 -11.94 -10.55
C LEU A 113 14.93 -11.63 -11.82
N VAL A 114 14.37 -10.42 -11.93
CA VAL A 114 13.56 -9.97 -13.06
C VAL A 114 14.40 -9.23 -14.12
N SER A 115 15.60 -8.76 -13.75
CA SER A 115 16.62 -8.19 -14.64
C SER A 115 17.63 -9.23 -15.11
#